data_AF-A0A1G0E178-F1
#
_entry.id   AF-A0A1G0E178-F1
#
_cell.length_a   1.000
_cell.length_b   1.000
_cell.length_c   1.000
_cell.angle_alpha   90.00
_cell.angle_beta   90.00
_cell.angle_gamma   90.00
#
_symmetry.space_group_name_H-M   'P 1'
#
loop_
_entity.id
_entity.type
_entity.pdbx_description
1 polymer ?
#
loop_
_entity_poly.entity_id
_entity_poly.type
_entity_poly.pdbx_seq_one_letter_code
_entity_poly.pdbx_strand_id
1 'polypeptide(L)'
;MTAFNAMTVLIYLLGIAGWLVLWKWLVGYPVFKHKKLLHIVFIGAIFVLVINAILSLTSAIPPYETELKLYAYVEENSKIVAQLSLTICLFIAVGFTKLSTIMAIDELKRFIWLIFWSLFIAVIGCLPLYWMPSSDFWLTALRHLKTIPYVYSLFLLGAAAILFIYALKYRQRKS
;
A
#
# COMPACT_ATOMS: atom_id res chain seq x y z
N MET A 1 6.88 -16.07 23.97
CA MET A 1 7.14 -15.44 22.66
C MET A 1 8.36 -16.10 22.06
N THR A 2 8.24 -16.72 20.88
CA THR A 2 9.39 -17.36 20.20
C THR A 2 10.26 -16.31 19.50
N ALA A 3 11.50 -16.66 19.14
CA ALA A 3 12.36 -15.80 18.32
C ALA A 3 11.70 -15.41 16.99
N PHE A 4 10.94 -16.34 16.40
CA PHE A 4 10.14 -16.08 15.20
C PHE A 4 9.08 -15.00 15.42
N ASN A 5 8.30 -15.08 16.50
CA ASN A 5 7.24 -14.11 16.79
C ASN A 5 7.83 -12.72 17.07
N ALA A 6 9.01 -12.65 17.70
CA ALA A 6 9.71 -11.38 17.89
C ALA A 6 10.17 -10.76 16.56
N MET A 7 10.69 -11.56 15.64
CA MET A 7 11.10 -11.12 14.32
C MET A 7 9.90 -10.61 13.49
N THR A 8 8.77 -11.32 13.48
CA THR A 8 7.58 -10.89 12.73
C THR A 8 6.99 -9.61 13.27
N VAL A 9 6.93 -9.45 14.60
CA VAL A 9 6.54 -8.18 15.23
C VAL A 9 7.49 -7.06 14.84
N LEU A 10 8.80 -7.30 14.86
CA LEU A 10 9.79 -6.30 14.44
C LEU A 10 9.59 -5.86 12.99
N ILE A 11 9.33 -6.80 12.08
CA ILE A 11 8.99 -6.52 10.68
C ILE A 11 7.81 -5.54 10.63
N TYR A 12 6.72 -5.81 11.33
CA TYR A 12 5.54 -4.93 11.33
C TYR A 12 5.78 -3.58 12.02
N LEU A 13 6.59 -3.52 13.09
CA LEU A 13 6.96 -2.25 13.73
C LEU A 13 7.79 -1.37 12.78
N LEU A 14 8.75 -1.96 12.07
CA LEU A 14 9.49 -1.27 11.00
C LEU A 14 8.55 -0.87 9.86
N GLY A 15 7.56 -1.69 9.53
CA GLY A 15 6.49 -1.36 8.60
C GLY A 15 5.63 -0.18 9.06
N ILE A 16 5.33 -0.04 10.35
CA ILE A 16 4.59 1.13 10.86
C ILE A 16 5.49 2.37 10.75
N ALA A 17 6.74 2.28 11.20
CA ALA A 17 7.69 3.40 11.10
C ALA A 17 7.91 3.85 9.65
N GLY A 18 8.09 2.90 8.73
CA GLY A 18 8.21 3.17 7.30
C GLY A 18 6.98 3.83 6.72
N TRP A 19 5.77 3.47 7.16
CA TRP A 19 4.53 4.11 6.71
C TRP A 19 4.46 5.56 7.13
N LEU A 20 4.84 5.89 8.37
CA LEU A 20 4.88 7.26 8.87
C LEU A 20 5.87 8.13 8.06
N VAL A 21 7.04 7.59 7.73
CA VAL A 21 8.04 8.28 6.91
C VAL A 21 7.54 8.47 5.48
N LEU A 22 7.03 7.39 4.87
CA LEU A 22 6.52 7.39 3.51
C LEU A 22 5.34 8.37 3.36
N TRP A 23 4.40 8.37 4.30
CA TRP A 23 3.25 9.28 4.26
C TRP A 23 3.68 10.74 4.39
N LYS A 24 4.62 11.03 5.29
CA LYS A 24 5.19 12.37 5.44
C LYS A 24 5.81 12.85 4.12
N TRP A 25 6.52 11.97 3.42
CA TRP A 25 7.22 12.28 2.18
C TRP A 25 6.28 12.43 0.97
N LEU A 26 5.30 11.53 0.83
CA LEU A 26 4.43 11.50 -0.36
C LEU A 26 3.22 12.44 -0.27
N VAL A 27 2.58 12.52 0.90
CA VAL A 27 1.31 13.25 1.09
C VAL A 27 1.52 14.49 1.95
N GLY A 28 2.24 14.34 3.06
CA GLY A 28 2.45 15.38 4.06
C GLY A 28 1.30 15.51 5.05
N TYR A 29 1.63 15.63 6.34
CA TYR A 29 0.66 15.76 7.43
C TYR A 29 -0.29 16.97 7.35
N PRO A 30 0.10 18.15 6.81
CA PRO A 30 -0.82 19.29 6.73
C PRO A 30 -2.08 19.03 5.88
N VAL A 31 -2.03 18.08 4.93
CA VAL A 31 -3.14 17.77 4.03
C VAL A 31 -4.38 17.26 4.79
N PHE A 32 -4.17 16.64 5.96
CA PHE A 32 -5.23 16.16 6.83
C PHE A 32 -6.22 17.24 7.26
N LYS A 33 -5.78 18.50 7.40
CA LYS A 33 -6.66 19.62 7.77
C LYS A 33 -7.74 19.88 6.73
N HIS A 34 -7.43 19.65 5.45
CA HIS A 34 -8.32 19.96 4.33
C HIS A 34 -9.06 18.74 3.80
N LYS A 35 -8.46 17.54 3.90
CA LYS A 35 -9.00 16.30 3.33
C LYS A 35 -9.14 15.22 4.40
N LYS A 36 -10.21 15.35 5.22
CA LYS A 36 -10.43 14.49 6.40
C LYS A 36 -10.46 12.99 6.10
N LEU A 37 -11.00 12.58 4.94
CA LEU A 37 -11.09 11.15 4.59
C LEU A 37 -9.71 10.50 4.41
N LEU A 38 -8.64 11.26 4.17
CA LEU A 38 -7.29 10.69 4.12
C LEU A 38 -6.87 10.06 5.46
N HIS A 39 -7.45 10.48 6.58
CA HIS A 39 -7.18 9.84 7.87
C HIS A 39 -7.61 8.38 7.88
N ILE A 40 -8.70 8.03 7.18
CA ILE A 40 -9.20 6.65 7.13
C ILE A 40 -8.15 5.76 6.46
N VAL A 41 -7.55 6.25 5.38
CA VAL A 41 -6.49 5.51 4.66
C VAL A 41 -5.22 5.44 5.49
N PHE A 42 -4.80 6.54 6.09
CA PHE A 42 -3.59 6.59 6.90
C PHE A 42 -3.67 5.70 8.14
N ILE A 43 -4.75 5.82 8.91
CA ILE A 43 -5.01 5.03 10.11
C ILE A 43 -5.30 3.58 9.72
N GLY A 44 -6.00 3.35 8.60
CA GLY A 44 -6.29 2.01 8.10
C GLY A 44 -5.03 1.19 7.83
N ALA A 45 -4.01 1.78 7.22
CA ALA A 45 -2.72 1.11 7.03
C ALA A 45 -2.05 0.73 8.36
N ILE A 46 -2.01 1.68 9.31
CA ILE A 46 -1.45 1.42 10.65
C ILE A 46 -2.23 0.32 11.35
N PHE A 47 -3.56 0.37 11.30
CA PHE A 47 -4.45 -0.60 11.91
C PHE A 47 -4.20 -2.01 11.36
N VAL A 48 -4.09 -2.16 10.04
CA VAL A 48 -3.78 -3.46 9.41
C VAL A 48 -2.41 -3.97 9.86
N LEU A 49 -1.39 -3.12 9.92
CA LEU A 49 -0.05 -3.53 10.38
C LEU A 49 -0.03 -3.91 11.86
N VAL A 50 -0.76 -3.17 12.71
CA VAL A 50 -0.90 -3.48 14.15
C VAL A 50 -1.63 -4.80 14.34
N ILE A 51 -2.74 -5.03 13.63
CA ILE A 51 -3.45 -6.32 13.70
C ILE A 51 -2.54 -7.46 13.27
N ASN A 52 -1.81 -7.31 12.17
CA ASN A 52 -0.89 -8.35 11.73
C ASN A 52 0.22 -8.61 12.75
N ALA A 53 0.75 -7.57 13.41
CA ALA A 53 1.72 -7.74 14.50
C ALA A 53 1.12 -8.48 15.71
N ILE A 54 -0.13 -8.19 16.06
CA ILE A 54 -0.82 -8.88 17.18
C ILE A 54 -1.07 -10.34 16.81
N LEU A 55 -1.60 -10.60 15.61
CA LEU A 55 -1.87 -11.96 15.14
C LEU A 55 -0.58 -12.80 14.97
N SER A 56 0.55 -12.17 14.68
CA SER A 56 1.85 -12.86 14.59
C SER A 56 2.42 -13.28 15.95
N LEU A 57 1.89 -12.74 17.07
CA LEU A 57 2.28 -13.21 18.41
C LEU A 57 1.80 -14.63 18.70
N THR A 58 0.69 -15.02 18.08
CA THR A 58 0.06 -16.33 18.25
C THR A 58 0.25 -17.26 17.05
N SER A 59 0.90 -16.80 15.98
CA SER A 59 1.07 -17.61 14.77
C SER A 59 2.14 -18.69 14.96
N ALA A 60 1.78 -19.93 14.62
CA ALA A 60 2.74 -20.99 14.39
C ALA A 60 3.28 -20.93 12.96
N ILE A 61 4.48 -21.47 12.74
CA ILE A 61 5.06 -21.62 11.40
C ILE A 61 4.28 -22.72 10.66
N PRO A 62 3.58 -22.40 9.56
CA PRO A 62 2.86 -23.41 8.79
C PRO A 62 3.83 -24.35 8.06
N PRO A 63 3.38 -25.56 7.66
CA PRO A 63 4.16 -26.42 6.77
C PRO A 63 4.46 -25.72 5.43
N TYR A 64 5.63 -25.99 4.85
CA TYR A 64 6.13 -25.38 3.61
C TYR A 64 5.06 -25.21 2.52
N GLU A 65 4.36 -26.28 2.17
CA GLU A 65 3.38 -26.33 1.08
C GLU A 65 2.17 -25.41 1.34
N THR A 66 1.80 -25.22 2.61
CA THR A 66 0.74 -24.29 2.98
C THR A 66 1.24 -22.86 2.89
N GLU A 67 2.45 -22.62 3.39
CA GLU A 67 3.06 -21.29 3.37
C GLU A 67 3.33 -20.80 1.93
N LEU A 68 3.68 -21.70 1.01
CA LEU A 68 3.87 -21.38 -0.41
C LEU A 68 2.60 -20.84 -1.06
N LYS A 69 1.43 -21.37 -0.68
CA LYS A 69 0.11 -20.86 -1.14
C LYS A 69 -0.19 -19.48 -0.54
N LEU A 70 0.09 -19.27 0.75
CA LEU A 70 -0.11 -17.98 1.41
C LEU A 70 0.82 -16.90 0.85
N TYR A 71 2.05 -17.28 0.51
CA TYR A 71 3.02 -16.40 -0.12
C TYR A 71 2.55 -15.98 -1.52
N ALA A 72 2.13 -16.94 -2.35
CA ALA A 72 1.56 -16.66 -3.66
C ALA A 72 0.31 -15.77 -3.59
N TYR A 73 -0.54 -15.97 -2.58
CA TYR A 73 -1.72 -15.14 -2.35
C TYR A 73 -1.36 -13.66 -2.15
N VAL A 74 -0.32 -13.35 -1.37
CA VAL A 74 0.13 -11.95 -1.19
C VAL A 74 0.63 -11.36 -2.52
N GLU A 75 1.38 -12.14 -3.31
CA GLU A 75 1.86 -11.70 -4.61
C GLU A 75 0.72 -11.47 -5.61
N GLU A 76 -0.26 -12.36 -5.67
CA GLU A 76 -1.44 -12.23 -6.55
C GLU A 76 -2.24 -10.97 -6.22
N ASN A 77 -2.50 -10.72 -4.93
CA ASN A 77 -3.18 -9.50 -4.51
C ASN A 77 -2.35 -8.25 -4.83
N SER A 78 -1.02 -8.31 -4.71
CA SER A 78 -0.16 -7.20 -5.12
C SER A 78 -0.13 -7.00 -6.64
N LYS A 79 -0.27 -8.07 -7.44
CA LYS A 79 -0.42 -7.97 -8.91
C LYS A 79 -1.71 -7.23 -9.25
N ILE A 80 -2.81 -7.51 -8.56
CA ILE A 80 -4.08 -6.80 -8.74
C ILE A 80 -3.91 -5.30 -8.46
N VAL A 81 -3.26 -4.92 -7.35
CA VAL A 81 -3.00 -3.50 -7.03
C VAL A 81 -2.14 -2.85 -8.11
N ALA A 82 -1.07 -3.52 -8.55
CA ALA A 82 -0.20 -3.03 -9.63
C ALA A 82 -0.98 -2.86 -10.95
N GLN A 83 -1.79 -3.84 -11.33
CA GLN A 83 -2.62 -3.79 -12.53
C GLN A 83 -3.62 -2.63 -12.47
N LEU A 84 -4.33 -2.46 -11.35
CA LEU A 84 -5.26 -1.34 -11.17
C LEU A 84 -4.55 0.02 -11.27
N SER A 85 -3.41 0.17 -10.60
CA SER A 85 -2.62 1.40 -10.68
C SER A 85 -2.14 1.68 -12.11
N LEU A 86 -1.70 0.65 -12.84
CA LEU A 86 -1.30 0.78 -14.24
C LEU A 86 -2.49 1.14 -15.15
N THR A 87 -3.64 0.50 -14.98
CA THR A 87 -4.88 0.81 -15.70
C THR A 87 -5.29 2.26 -15.47
N ILE A 88 -5.23 2.75 -14.23
CA ILE A 88 -5.51 4.15 -13.90
C ILE A 88 -4.52 5.08 -14.61
N CYS A 89 -3.22 4.78 -14.59
CA CYS A 89 -2.21 5.55 -15.34
C CYS A 89 -2.53 5.63 -16.84
N LEU A 90 -2.93 4.53 -17.47
CA LEU A 90 -3.31 4.49 -18.88
C LEU A 90 -4.54 5.34 -19.17
N PHE A 91 -5.58 5.24 -18.32
CA PHE A 91 -6.77 6.09 -18.44
C PHE A 91 -6.43 7.57 -18.30
N ILE A 92 -5.51 7.93 -17.40
CA ILE A 92 -5.04 9.31 -17.26
C ILE A 92 -4.28 9.76 -18.51
N ALA A 93 -3.39 8.94 -19.06
CA ALA A 93 -2.61 9.28 -20.25
C ALA A 93 -3.53 9.55 -21.46
N VAL A 94 -4.54 8.70 -21.69
CA VAL A 94 -5.51 8.87 -22.78
C VAL A 94 -6.49 10.02 -22.51
N GLY A 95 -6.92 10.18 -21.26
CA GLY A 95 -7.92 11.17 -20.84
C GLY A 95 -7.32 12.51 -20.36
N PHE A 96 -6.01 12.73 -20.50
CA PHE A 96 -5.29 13.81 -19.81
C PHE A 96 -5.87 15.19 -20.10
N THR A 97 -6.22 15.45 -21.37
CA THR A 97 -6.82 16.72 -21.82
C THR A 97 -8.19 16.99 -21.20
N LYS A 98 -8.97 15.95 -20.91
CA LYS A 98 -10.26 16.05 -20.21
C LYS A 98 -10.08 16.14 -18.70
N LEU A 99 -9.08 15.44 -18.14
CA LEU A 99 -8.79 15.47 -16.71
C LEU A 99 -8.24 16.82 -16.25
N SER A 100 -7.40 17.47 -17.04
CA SER A 100 -6.90 18.83 -16.75
C SER A 100 -8.00 19.90 -16.76
N THR A 101 -9.14 19.62 -17.41
CA THR A 101 -10.34 20.47 -17.35
C THR A 101 -11.23 20.18 -16.13
N ILE A 102 -11.10 19.00 -15.52
CA ILE A 102 -11.90 18.55 -14.38
C ILE A 102 -11.18 18.83 -13.04
N MET A 103 -9.85 18.76 -13.01
CA MET A 103 -9.03 18.90 -11.81
C MET A 103 -8.01 20.02 -11.94
N ALA A 104 -7.74 20.70 -10.82
CA ALA A 104 -6.61 21.61 -10.74
C ALA A 104 -5.30 20.84 -11.00
N ILE A 105 -4.37 21.44 -11.74
CA ILE A 105 -3.13 20.80 -12.19
C ILE A 105 -2.33 20.22 -10.99
N ASP A 106 -2.28 20.94 -9.87
CA ASP A 106 -1.55 20.48 -8.68
C ASP A 106 -2.19 19.25 -8.01
N GLU A 107 -3.52 19.15 -8.03
CA GLU A 107 -4.23 17.97 -7.51
C GLU A 107 -4.06 16.77 -8.44
N LEU A 108 -4.08 17.01 -9.76
CA LEU A 108 -3.83 15.98 -10.76
C LEU A 108 -2.41 15.42 -10.63
N LYS A 109 -1.40 16.28 -10.46
CA LYS A 109 -0.01 15.86 -10.22
C LYS A 109 0.11 15.01 -8.96
N ARG A 110 -0.50 15.41 -7.84
CA ARG A 110 -0.50 14.63 -6.60
C ARG A 110 -1.22 13.29 -6.76
N PHE A 111 -2.34 13.27 -7.47
CA PHE A 111 -3.05 12.03 -7.78
C PHE A 111 -2.16 11.06 -8.57
N ILE A 112 -1.58 11.50 -9.69
CA ILE A 112 -0.67 10.69 -10.51
C ILE A 112 0.54 10.22 -9.69
N TRP A 113 1.12 11.11 -8.87
CA TRP A 113 2.24 10.80 -7.99
C TRP A 113 1.91 9.63 -7.05
N LEU A 114 0.76 9.64 -6.39
CA LEU A 114 0.37 8.55 -5.49
C LEU A 114 0.07 7.25 -6.24
N ILE A 115 -0.54 7.31 -7.42
CA ILE A 115 -0.76 6.12 -8.26
C ILE A 115 0.59 5.51 -8.67
N PHE A 116 1.55 6.34 -9.09
CA PHE A 116 2.89 5.89 -9.45
C PHE A 116 3.58 5.21 -8.26
N TRP A 117 3.54 5.81 -7.07
CA TRP A 117 4.16 5.20 -5.89
C TRP A 117 3.47 3.94 -5.41
N SER A 118 2.15 3.87 -5.54
CA SER A 118 1.41 2.62 -5.31
C SER A 118 1.91 1.51 -6.24
N LEU A 119 1.99 1.78 -7.55
CA LEU A 119 2.51 0.84 -8.54
C LEU A 119 3.96 0.44 -8.23
N PHE A 120 4.84 1.41 -8.04
CA PHE A 120 6.27 1.20 -7.82
C PHE A 120 6.53 0.33 -6.58
N ILE A 121 5.86 0.62 -5.47
CA ILE A 121 6.00 -0.16 -4.23
C ILE A 121 5.43 -1.57 -4.38
N ALA A 122 4.31 -1.74 -5.08
CA ALA A 122 3.80 -3.08 -5.37
C ALA A 122 4.81 -3.89 -6.20
N VAL A 123 5.32 -3.31 -7.30
CA VAL A 123 6.19 -4.00 -8.26
C VAL A 123 7.58 -4.30 -7.69
N ILE A 124 8.17 -3.40 -6.90
CA ILE A 124 9.53 -3.59 -6.37
C ILE A 124 9.51 -4.21 -4.98
N GLY A 125 8.53 -3.84 -4.15
CA GLY A 125 8.46 -4.32 -2.78
C GLY A 125 7.88 -5.73 -2.66
N CYS A 126 6.90 -6.09 -3.49
CA CYS A 126 6.16 -7.33 -3.32
C CYS A 126 6.37 -8.36 -4.45
N LEU A 127 6.51 -7.93 -5.70
CA LEU A 127 6.57 -8.87 -6.84
C LEU A 127 7.93 -9.50 -7.14
N PRO A 128 9.10 -8.91 -6.82
CA PRO A 128 10.35 -9.55 -7.21
C PRO A 128 10.59 -10.77 -6.35
N LEU A 129 11.10 -11.83 -6.99
CA LEU A 129 11.54 -13.05 -6.33
C LEU A 129 13.05 -12.95 -6.15
N TYR A 130 13.49 -12.26 -5.10
CA TYR A 130 14.92 -12.07 -4.82
C TYR A 130 15.60 -13.38 -4.39
N TRP A 131 14.86 -14.23 -3.66
CA TRP A 131 15.35 -15.49 -3.11
C TRP A 131 14.15 -16.36 -2.67
N MET A 132 14.19 -17.67 -2.94
CA MET A 132 13.19 -18.63 -2.46
C MET A 132 13.83 -19.61 -1.47
N PRO A 133 13.53 -19.52 -0.17
CA PRO A 133 14.11 -20.40 0.83
C PRO A 133 13.48 -21.78 0.81
N SER A 134 14.25 -22.82 1.14
CA SER A 134 13.76 -24.19 1.32
C SER A 134 13.17 -24.48 2.71
N SER A 135 13.26 -23.53 3.64
CA SER A 135 12.77 -23.70 5.02
C SER A 135 11.47 -22.94 5.26
N ASP A 136 10.56 -23.54 6.02
CA ASP A 136 9.28 -22.96 6.45
C ASP A 136 9.46 -21.61 7.16
N PHE A 137 10.48 -21.53 8.02
CA PHE A 137 10.80 -20.33 8.80
C PHE A 137 11.06 -19.11 7.90
N TRP A 138 12.00 -19.22 6.96
CA TRP A 138 12.38 -18.10 6.10
C TRP A 138 11.29 -17.75 5.09
N LEU A 139 10.53 -18.74 4.61
CA LEU A 139 9.42 -18.48 3.69
C LEU A 139 8.33 -17.66 4.39
N THR A 140 7.99 -18.04 5.63
CA THR A 140 7.02 -17.30 6.44
C THR A 140 7.50 -15.88 6.74
N ALA A 141 8.79 -15.71 7.07
CA ALA A 141 9.40 -14.40 7.29
C ALA A 141 9.29 -13.49 6.05
N LEU A 142 9.58 -14.03 4.86
CA LEU A 142 9.47 -13.30 3.60
C LEU A 142 8.02 -12.92 3.28
N ARG A 143 7.03 -13.76 3.58
CA ARG A 143 5.62 -13.39 3.44
C ARG A 143 5.26 -12.17 4.30
N HIS A 144 5.68 -12.17 5.57
CA HIS A 144 5.47 -11.02 6.45
C HIS A 144 6.16 -9.75 5.92
N LEU A 145 7.39 -9.90 5.38
CA LEU A 145 8.12 -8.80 4.76
C LEU A 145 7.38 -8.24 3.53
N LYS A 146 6.87 -9.10 2.64
CA LYS A 146 6.11 -8.72 1.43
C LYS A 146 4.74 -8.12 1.75
N THR A 147 4.14 -8.48 2.89
CA THR A 147 2.87 -7.91 3.33
C THR A 147 2.97 -6.40 3.55
N ILE A 148 4.12 -5.88 4.00
CA ILE A 148 4.33 -4.44 4.23
C ILE A 148 4.16 -3.60 2.96
N PRO A 149 4.95 -3.81 1.88
CA PRO A 149 4.81 -3.04 0.65
C PRO A 149 3.46 -3.28 -0.03
N TYR A 150 2.85 -4.46 0.11
CA TYR A 150 1.47 -4.68 -0.33
C TYR A 150 0.47 -3.76 0.40
N VAL A 151 0.55 -3.66 1.72
CA VAL A 151 -0.30 -2.75 2.51
C VAL A 151 -0.05 -1.30 2.07
N TYR A 152 1.21 -0.88 1.93
CA TYR A 152 1.53 0.47 1.49
C TYR A 152 0.94 0.80 0.12
N SER A 153 1.11 -0.08 -0.86
CA SER A 153 0.62 0.15 -2.22
C SER A 153 -0.90 0.26 -2.26
N LEU A 154 -1.59 -0.61 -1.53
CA LEU A 154 -3.05 -0.60 -1.42
C LEU A 154 -3.58 0.70 -0.80
N PHE A 155 -3.00 1.13 0.34
CA PHE A 155 -3.47 2.34 1.00
C PHE A 155 -3.04 3.60 0.25
N LEU A 156 -1.90 3.63 -0.45
CA LEU A 156 -1.57 4.74 -1.36
C LEU A 156 -2.56 4.85 -2.54
N LEU A 157 -2.99 3.73 -3.10
CA LEU A 157 -4.03 3.70 -4.13
C LEU A 157 -5.36 4.25 -3.58
N GLY A 158 -5.73 3.85 -2.36
CA GLY A 158 -6.87 4.42 -1.65
C GLY A 158 -6.76 5.93 -1.41
N ALA A 159 -5.57 6.42 -1.03
CA ALA A 159 -5.31 7.85 -0.87
C ALA A 159 -5.50 8.61 -2.19
N ALA A 160 -4.99 8.06 -3.29
CA ALA A 160 -5.16 8.63 -4.62
C ALA A 160 -6.65 8.74 -5.00
N ALA A 161 -7.42 7.67 -4.79
CA ALA A 161 -8.86 7.67 -5.02
C ALA A 161 -9.59 8.75 -4.19
N ILE A 162 -9.22 8.91 -2.91
CA ILE A 162 -9.78 9.97 -2.06
C ILE A 162 -9.42 11.37 -2.59
N LEU A 163 -8.17 11.60 -3.00
CA LEU A 163 -7.77 12.88 -3.58
C LEU A 163 -8.60 13.21 -4.83
N PHE A 164 -8.85 12.22 -5.68
CA PHE A 164 -9.70 12.34 -6.86
C PHE A 164 -11.14 12.72 -6.49
N ILE A 165 -11.74 12.05 -5.52
CA ILE A 165 -13.10 12.37 -5.04
C ILE A 165 -13.20 13.80 -4.52
N TYR A 166 -12.21 14.26 -3.73
CA TYR A 166 -12.19 15.65 -3.25
C TYR A 166 -12.09 16.66 -4.40
N ALA A 167 -11.30 16.35 -5.43
CA ALA A 167 -11.16 17.21 -6.60
C ALA A 167 -12.49 17.35 -7.35
N LEU A 168 -13.22 16.24 -7.55
CA LEU A 168 -14.54 16.24 -8.16
C LEU A 168 -15.56 17.08 -7.37
N LYS A 169 -15.60 16.90 -6.04
CA LYS A 169 -16.53 17.64 -5.16
C LYS A 169 -16.25 19.14 -5.15
N TYR A 170 -14.99 19.55 -5.22
CA TYR A 170 -14.63 20.97 -5.26
C TYR A 170 -15.15 21.66 -6.54
N ARG A 171 -15.13 20.96 -7.68
CA ARG A 171 -15.65 21.49 -8.95
C ARG A 171 -17.17 21.69 -8.92
N GLN A 172 -17.93 20.74 -8.38
CA GLN A 172 -19.39 20.84 -8.26
C GLN A 172 -19.86 22.04 -7.43
N ARG A 173 -19.01 22.59 -6.56
CA ARG A 173 -19.32 23.78 -5.76
C ARG A 173 -19.01 25.09 -6.48
N LYS A 174 -18.28 25.05 -7.60
CA LYS A 174 -17.91 26.23 -8.40
C LYS A 174 -18.74 26.40 -9.68
N SER A 175 -19.42 25.35 -10.13
CA SER A 175 -20.42 25.40 -11.21
C SER A 175 -21.78 25.78 -10.65
#